data_AF-A0A7C8EB62-F1
#
_entry.id   AF-A0A7C8EB62-F1
#
_cell.length_a   1.000
_cell.length_b   1.000
_cell.length_c   1.000
_cell.angle_alpha   90.00
_cell.angle_beta   90.00
_cell.angle_gamma   90.00
#
_symmetry.space_group_name_H-M   'P 1'
#
loop_
_entity.id
_entity.type
_entity.pdbx_description
1 polymer ?
#
loop_
_entity_poly.entity_id
_entity_poly.type
_entity_poly.pdbx_seq_one_letter_code
_entity_poly.pdbx_strand_id
1 'polypeptide(L)'
;MIEGPAWLKILATVAFMDFMLYVWHLLNHEMPLLWRFHRVHHSDLNMDVSTATRFHIGELAISAVIKICIIFFLGASYLGVLIFESAVVLSIQFHHSSLKVPWWFESIWWIFFVPPSMHR
;
A
#
# COMPACT_ATOMS: atom_id res chain seq x y z
N MET A 1 -5.22 22.17 -4.20
CA MET A 1 -6.41 21.41 -3.77
C MET A 1 -7.18 21.00 -5.01
N ILE A 2 -7.64 19.74 -5.09
CA ILE A 2 -8.40 19.26 -6.26
C ILE A 2 -9.75 20.00 -6.33
N GLU A 3 -10.01 20.66 -7.45
CA GLU A 3 -11.29 21.31 -7.77
C GLU A 3 -12.13 20.42 -8.69
N GLY A 4 -13.46 20.47 -8.55
CA GLY A 4 -14.38 19.65 -9.33
C GLY A 4 -15.40 18.87 -8.51
N PRO A 5 -16.23 18.04 -9.17
CA PRO A 5 -17.31 17.29 -8.52
C PRO A 5 -16.76 16.25 -7.54
N ALA A 6 -17.57 15.89 -6.54
CA ALA A 6 -17.14 15.02 -5.43
C ALA A 6 -16.56 13.67 -5.88
N TRP A 7 -17.16 13.04 -6.90
CA TRP A 7 -16.68 11.76 -7.44
C TRP A 7 -15.27 11.88 -8.02
N LEU A 8 -14.96 13.01 -8.70
CA LEU A 8 -13.65 13.24 -9.30
C LEU A 8 -12.60 13.43 -8.20
N LYS A 9 -12.93 14.16 -7.13
CA LYS A 9 -12.04 14.32 -5.97
C LYS A 9 -11.74 12.99 -5.29
N ILE A 10 -12.74 12.13 -5.16
CA ILE A 10 -12.57 10.78 -4.59
C ILE A 10 -11.64 9.95 -5.46
N LEU A 11 -11.92 9.84 -6.77
CA LEU A 11 -11.10 9.06 -7.69
C LEU A 11 -9.66 9.58 -7.75
N ALA A 12 -9.47 10.89 -7.85
CA ALA A 12 -8.15 11.50 -7.88
C ALA A 12 -7.39 11.30 -6.56
N THR A 13 -8.09 11.34 -5.41
CA THR A 13 -7.48 11.03 -4.12
C THR A 13 -6.98 9.59 -4.08
N VAL A 14 -7.84 8.62 -4.43
CA VAL A 14 -7.48 7.20 -4.40
C VAL A 14 -6.33 6.91 -5.36
N ALA A 15 -6.43 7.34 -6.61
CA ALA A 15 -5.41 7.07 -7.63
C ALA A 15 -4.06 7.71 -7.29
N PHE A 16 -4.06 8.95 -6.79
CA PHE A 16 -2.81 9.64 -6.44
C PHE A 16 -2.16 9.03 -5.19
N MET A 17 -2.95 8.70 -4.16
CA MET A 17 -2.41 8.06 -2.95
C MET A 17 -1.87 6.66 -3.23
N ASP A 18 -2.54 5.89 -4.10
CA ASP A 18 -2.06 4.58 -4.54
C ASP A 18 -0.73 4.67 -5.30
N PHE A 19 -0.62 5.60 -6.24
CA PHE A 19 0.63 5.88 -6.92
C PHE A 19 1.75 6.31 -5.96
N MET A 20 1.45 7.16 -4.98
CA MET A 20 2.42 7.57 -3.97
C MET A 20 2.84 6.42 -3.04
N LEU A 21 1.93 5.49 -2.72
CA LEU A 21 2.26 4.28 -1.98
C LEU A 21 3.19 3.38 -2.80
N TYR A 22 2.94 3.22 -4.09
CA TYR A 22 3.85 2.51 -5.00
C TYR A 22 5.24 3.14 -5.01
N VAL A 23 5.34 4.46 -5.16
CA VAL A 23 6.62 5.18 -5.14
C VAL A 23 7.33 4.98 -3.79
N TRP A 24 6.61 5.12 -2.68
CA TRP A 24 7.16 4.89 -1.35
C TRP A 24 7.71 3.47 -1.20
N HIS A 25 6.96 2.46 -1.63
CA HIS A 25 7.38 1.06 -1.57
C HIS A 25 8.63 0.81 -2.45
N LEU A 26 8.65 1.33 -3.67
CA LEU A 26 9.81 1.26 -4.56
C LEU A 26 11.04 1.90 -3.91
N LEU A 27 10.91 3.09 -3.33
CA LEU A 27 12.04 3.76 -2.66
C LEU A 27 12.55 2.96 -1.46
N ASN A 28 11.69 2.27 -0.72
CA ASN A 28 12.10 1.38 0.36
C ASN A 28 12.94 0.20 -0.11
N HIS A 29 12.69 -0.29 -1.33
CA HIS A 29 13.47 -1.36 -1.94
C HIS A 29 14.77 -0.87 -2.61
N GLU A 30 14.76 0.30 -3.22
CA GLU A 30 15.88 0.81 -4.02
C GLU A 30 16.91 1.63 -3.20
N MET A 31 16.46 2.35 -2.16
CA MET A 31 17.35 3.23 -1.38
C MET A 31 17.98 2.49 -0.19
N PRO A 32 19.32 2.40 -0.08
CA PRO A 32 19.98 1.63 0.98
C PRO A 32 19.60 2.07 2.41
N LEU A 33 19.35 3.36 2.63
CA LEU A 33 18.92 3.86 3.93
C LEU A 33 17.52 3.38 4.30
N LEU A 34 16.57 3.48 3.36
CA LEU A 34 15.17 3.09 3.59
C LEU A 34 15.04 1.57 3.73
N TRP A 35 15.80 0.81 2.94
CA TRP A 35 15.87 -0.64 3.03
C TRP A 35 16.23 -1.14 4.43
N ARG A 36 17.07 -0.41 5.18
CA ARG A 36 17.43 -0.80 6.56
C ARG A 36 16.23 -0.87 7.49
N PHE A 37 15.21 -0.05 7.25
CA PHE A 37 13.95 -0.11 7.98
C PHE A 37 13.03 -1.17 7.38
N HIS A 38 12.88 -1.14 6.05
CA HIS A 38 11.94 -2.00 5.32
C HIS A 38 12.27 -3.49 5.38
N ARG A 39 13.55 -3.87 5.51
CA ARG A 39 13.96 -5.28 5.62
C ARG A 39 13.37 -6.01 6.85
N VAL A 40 12.84 -5.29 7.85
CA VAL A 40 12.11 -5.91 8.97
C VAL A 40 10.84 -6.59 8.46
N HIS A 41 10.14 -5.96 7.52
CA HIS A 41 8.97 -6.52 6.87
C HIS A 41 9.33 -7.78 6.06
N HIS A 42 10.41 -7.72 5.27
CA HIS A 42 10.92 -8.83 4.46
C HIS A 42 11.71 -9.90 5.23
N SER A 43 11.75 -9.84 6.57
CA SER A 43 12.51 -10.80 7.39
C SER A 43 11.70 -12.04 7.80
N ASP A 44 10.43 -12.09 7.45
CA ASP A 44 9.54 -13.18 7.85
C ASP A 44 9.76 -14.43 7.00
N LEU A 45 10.16 -15.53 7.64
CA LEU A 45 10.41 -16.81 6.97
C LEU A 45 9.13 -17.62 6.73
N ASN A 46 8.05 -17.30 7.44
CA ASN A 46 6.77 -18.01 7.34
C ASN A 46 5.66 -16.99 7.14
N MET A 47 5.61 -16.42 5.93
CA MET A 47 4.70 -15.32 5.65
C MET A 47 3.23 -15.72 5.86
N ASP A 48 2.54 -14.91 6.66
CA ASP A 48 1.10 -14.93 6.84
C ASP A 48 0.57 -13.50 7.02
N VAL A 49 -0.73 -13.36 7.35
CA VAL A 49 -1.38 -12.06 7.52
C VAL A 49 -0.70 -11.15 8.56
N SER A 50 0.04 -11.71 9.52
CA SER A 50 0.80 -10.92 10.49
C SER A 50 1.98 -10.18 9.83
N THR A 51 2.58 -10.75 8.77
CA THR A 51 3.67 -10.12 8.02
C THR A 51 3.23 -8.78 7.42
N ALA A 52 1.95 -8.67 7.00
CA ALA A 52 1.38 -7.42 6.49
C ALA A 52 1.35 -6.25 7.50
N THR A 53 1.63 -6.50 8.79
CA THR A 53 1.72 -5.46 9.82
C THR A 53 3.09 -5.41 10.52
N ARG A 54 4.04 -6.25 10.09
CA ARG A 54 5.40 -6.30 10.63
C ARG A 54 6.23 -5.19 9.99
N PHE A 55 6.22 -4.00 10.58
CA PHE A 55 7.03 -2.87 10.12
C PHE A 55 7.96 -2.33 11.19
N HIS A 56 9.07 -1.74 10.76
CA HIS A 56 9.92 -0.97 11.65
C HIS A 56 9.23 0.37 12.01
N ILE A 57 9.28 0.78 13.28
CA ILE A 57 8.63 2.03 13.75
C ILE A 57 9.06 3.26 12.94
N GLY A 58 10.35 3.34 12.59
CA GLY A 58 10.90 4.41 11.74
C GLY A 58 10.28 4.45 10.34
N GLU A 59 10.00 3.30 9.72
CA GLU A 59 9.33 3.24 8.42
C GLU A 59 7.90 3.77 8.53
N LEU A 60 7.16 3.33 9.56
CA LEU A 60 5.80 3.80 9.84
C LEU A 60 5.76 5.31 10.09
N ALA A 61 6.72 5.85 10.85
CA ALA A 61 6.79 7.27 11.16
C ALA A 61 7.05 8.11 9.90
N ILE A 62 8.03 7.72 9.07
CA ILE A 62 8.35 8.43 7.82
C ILE A 62 7.16 8.34 6.86
N SER A 63 6.58 7.16 6.68
CA SER A 63 5.40 6.93 5.85
C SER A 63 4.22 7.80 6.31
N ALA A 64 3.95 7.88 7.62
CA ALA A 64 2.89 8.70 8.17
C ALA A 64 3.09 10.19 7.88
N VAL A 65 4.31 10.72 8.07
CA VAL A 65 4.61 12.13 7.78
C VAL A 65 4.41 12.43 6.29
N ILE A 66 4.96 11.60 5.41
CA ILE A 66 4.80 11.75 3.95
C ILE A 66 3.31 11.72 3.57
N LYS A 67 2.55 10.76 4.12
CA LYS A 67 1.14 10.60 3.84
C LYS A 67 0.31 11.80 4.30
N ILE A 68 0.55 12.31 5.51
CA ILE A 68 -0.12 13.51 6.04
C ILE A 68 0.16 14.71 5.13
N CYS A 69 1.42 14.90 4.71
CA CYS A 69 1.78 15.96 3.76
C CYS A 69 1.01 15.81 2.43
N ILE A 70 0.95 14.61 1.86
CA ILE A 70 0.21 14.34 0.63
C ILE A 70 -1.27 14.69 0.80
N ILE A 71 -1.92 14.20 1.87
CA ILE A 71 -3.34 14.47 2.14
C ILE A 71 -3.61 15.98 2.21
N PHE A 72 -2.76 16.71 2.94
CA PHE A 72 -2.89 18.16 3.11
C PHE A 72 -2.67 18.92 1.79
N PHE A 73 -1.56 18.67 1.08
CA PHE A 73 -1.23 19.40 -0.15
C PHE A 73 -2.14 19.07 -1.33
N LEU A 74 -2.58 17.81 -1.43
CA LEU A 74 -3.55 17.39 -2.44
C LEU A 74 -4.92 18.03 -2.19
N GLY A 75 -5.25 18.36 -0.94
CA GLY A 75 -6.62 18.66 -0.52
C GLY A 75 -7.50 17.42 -0.72
N ALA A 76 -7.01 16.28 -0.24
CA ALA A 76 -7.61 14.98 -0.47
C ALA A 76 -9.04 14.91 0.08
N SER A 77 -9.92 14.20 -0.64
CA SER A 77 -11.28 13.94 -0.18
C SER A 77 -11.24 13.02 1.04
N TYR A 78 -11.92 13.38 2.14
CA TYR A 78 -12.04 12.51 3.31
C TYR A 78 -12.56 11.11 2.94
N LEU A 79 -13.62 11.04 2.13
CA LEU A 79 -14.14 9.75 1.64
C LEU A 79 -13.13 9.02 0.75
N GLY A 80 -12.35 9.75 -0.05
CA GLY A 80 -11.29 9.16 -0.87
C GLY A 80 -10.17 8.55 -0.03
N VAL A 81 -9.72 9.24 1.02
CA VAL A 81 -8.72 8.74 1.97
C VAL A 81 -9.26 7.50 2.69
N LEU A 82 -10.51 7.53 3.16
CA LEU A 82 -11.12 6.39 3.84
C LEU A 82 -11.21 5.16 2.94
N ILE A 83 -11.64 5.34 1.68
CA ILE A 83 -11.70 4.26 0.68
C ILE A 83 -10.30 3.71 0.43
N PHE A 84 -9.32 4.59 0.22
CA PHE A 84 -7.93 4.21 -0.02
C PHE A 84 -7.35 3.40 1.15
N GLU A 85 -7.41 3.91 2.38
CA GLU A 85 -6.87 3.21 3.55
C GLU A 85 -7.54 1.85 3.77
N SER A 86 -8.86 1.78 3.60
CA SER A 86 -9.60 0.52 3.73
C SER A 86 -9.18 -0.48 2.66
N ALA A 87 -9.04 -0.03 1.41
CA ALA A 87 -8.58 -0.86 0.30
C ALA A 87 -7.14 -1.35 0.51
N VAL A 88 -6.23 -0.47 0.94
CA VAL A 88 -4.84 -0.81 1.25
C VAL A 88 -4.79 -1.87 2.34
N VAL A 89 -5.47 -1.67 3.47
CA VAL A 89 -5.49 -2.65 4.57
C VAL A 89 -5.99 -4.01 4.08
N LEU A 90 -7.09 -4.07 3.33
CA LEU A 90 -7.60 -5.35 2.81
C LEU A 90 -6.61 -5.99 1.81
N SER A 91 -6.04 -5.18 0.92
CA SER A 91 -5.11 -5.61 -0.12
C SER A 91 -3.81 -6.16 0.46
N ILE A 92 -3.15 -5.45 1.38
CA ILE A 92 -1.90 -5.91 1.98
C ILE A 92 -2.12 -7.21 2.79
N GLN A 93 -3.26 -7.36 3.47
CA GLN A 93 -3.57 -8.57 4.21
C GLN A 93 -3.74 -9.76 3.26
N PHE A 94 -4.39 -9.54 2.10
CA PHE A 94 -4.52 -10.57 1.08
C PHE A 94 -3.16 -10.94 0.48
N HIS A 95 -2.35 -9.96 0.09
CA HIS A 95 -1.03 -10.17 -0.52
C HIS A 95 -0.08 -10.99 0.35
N HIS A 96 -0.10 -10.80 1.67
CA HIS A 96 0.76 -11.54 2.60
C HIS A 96 0.10 -12.80 3.17
N SER A 97 -1.08 -13.19 2.67
CA SER A 97 -1.79 -14.34 3.23
C SER A 97 -1.14 -15.68 2.88
N SER A 98 -1.28 -16.66 3.78
CA SER A 98 -0.94 -18.06 3.54
C SER A 98 -2.03 -18.83 2.78
N LEU A 99 -3.04 -18.13 2.23
CA LEU A 99 -4.15 -18.72 1.50
C LEU A 99 -3.69 -19.36 0.18
N LYS A 100 -4.20 -20.56 -0.12
CA LYS A 100 -3.98 -21.19 -1.42
C LYS A 100 -5.03 -20.66 -2.41
N VAL A 101 -4.62 -19.79 -3.31
CA VAL A 101 -5.48 -19.22 -4.35
C VAL A 101 -5.46 -20.11 -5.59
N PRO A 102 -6.61 -20.46 -6.20
CA PRO A 102 -6.64 -21.20 -7.45
C PRO A 102 -5.99 -20.41 -8.60
N TRP A 103 -5.21 -21.10 -9.44
CA TRP A 103 -4.42 -20.48 -10.52
C TRP A 103 -5.26 -19.62 -11.49
N TRP A 104 -6.49 -20.03 -11.80
CA TRP A 104 -7.36 -19.31 -12.73
C TRP A 104 -7.81 -17.96 -12.16
N PHE A 105 -8.07 -17.91 -10.85
CA PHE A 105 -8.46 -16.68 -10.17
C PHE A 105 -7.25 -15.75 -10.06
N GLU A 106 -6.11 -16.31 -9.64
CA GLU A 106 -4.86 -15.57 -9.54
C GLU A 106 -4.43 -14.97 -10.88
N SER A 107 -4.57 -15.70 -11.99
CA SER A 107 -4.22 -15.20 -13.33
C SER A 107 -5.04 -13.97 -13.75
N ILE A 108 -6.31 -13.92 -13.37
CA ILE A 108 -7.17 -12.73 -13.60
C ILE A 108 -6.77 -11.61 -12.64
N TRP A 109 -6.46 -11.96 -11.40
CA TRP A 109 -6.09 -11.01 -10.34
C TRP A 109 -4.82 -10.22 -10.68
N TRP A 110 -3.80 -10.90 -11.24
CA TRP A 110 -2.53 -10.31 -11.71
C TRP A 110 -2.71 -9.10 -12.64
N ILE A 111 -3.84 -8.99 -13.35
CA ILE A 111 -4.10 -7.89 -14.28
C ILE A 111 -4.29 -6.56 -13.53
N PHE A 112 -4.89 -6.61 -12.35
CA PHE A 112 -5.32 -5.41 -11.62
C PHE A 112 -4.63 -5.24 -10.26
N PHE A 113 -4.16 -6.34 -9.66
CA PHE A 113 -3.70 -6.36 -8.28
C PHE A 113 -2.52 -7.32 -8.11
N VAL A 114 -1.80 -7.15 -6.99
CA VAL A 114 -0.74 -8.08 -6.60
C VAL A 114 -1.37 -9.32 -5.96
N PRO A 115 -1.04 -10.54 -6.41
CA PRO A 115 -1.54 -11.75 -5.75
C PRO A 115 -0.55 -12.27 -4.70
N PRO A 116 -0.98 -13.19 -3.83
CA PRO A 116 -0.13 -13.71 -2.77
C PRO A 116 1.14 -14.41 -3.25
N SER A 117 1.14 -14.99 -4.47
CA SER A 117 2.34 -15.63 -5.02
C SER A 117 3.50 -14.68 -5.30
N MET A 118 3.26 -13.38 -5.46
CA MET A 118 4.33 -12.39 -5.73
C MET A 118 5.18 -12.12 -4.49
N HIS A 119 4.60 -12.24 -3.29
CA HIS A 119 5.27 -11.91 -2.03
C HIS A 119 5.77 -13.13 -1.25
N ARG A 120 5.50 -14.35 -1.74
CA ARG A 120 5.98 -15.60 -1.14
C ARG A 120 7.41 -15.94 -1.53
#